data_AF-A0A946U5V0-F1
#
_entry.id   AF-A0A946U5V0-F1
#
_cell.length_a   1.000
_cell.length_b   1.000
_cell.length_c   1.000
_cell.angle_alpha   90.00
_cell.angle_beta   90.00
_cell.angle_gamma   90.00
#
_symmetry.space_group_name_H-M   'P 1'
#
loop_
_entity.id
_entity.type
_entity.pdbx_description
1 polymer ?
#
loop_
_entity_poly.entity_id
_entity_poly.type
_entity_poly.pdbx_seq_one_letter_code
_entity_poly.pdbx_strand_id
1 'polypeptide(L)'
;MIKQKLYAKRRRQLMKMAGEDAIIILQAAPARIRNNDVQYPYRQDSDFLYLTGFREPEALLVMIPEEKGGKCVFFCRRRDPEREMWDGRMVGLEAAVSEYGMDEAHDIKEADQRLREMLQDRERIFHDLGRHPLFDQRLIGWLNEFRGESRKTFHAPEEIHALDHMLHDMRVYKSREELSTMRRAAKVAIEAHEIAMKNCRPGLNEADIHASLLHTFTRHRCEASYLPIVGGGANACVLHYIANDAPLNDGDLLLI
;
A
#
# COMPACT_ATOMS: atom_id res chain seq x y z
N MET A 1 -14.42 -2.59 8.44
CA MET A 1 -12.98 -2.93 8.35
C MET A 1 -12.84 -4.27 7.65
N ILE A 2 -11.82 -4.42 6.82
CA ILE A 2 -11.53 -5.67 6.12
C ILE A 2 -11.02 -6.71 7.13
N LYS A 3 -11.56 -7.92 7.08
CA LYS A 3 -11.19 -9.02 7.99
C LYS A 3 -10.00 -9.80 7.42
N GLN A 4 -9.19 -10.40 8.31
CA GLN A 4 -8.02 -11.19 7.92
C GLN A 4 -8.32 -12.34 6.94
N LYS A 5 -9.49 -12.97 7.09
CA LYS A 5 -9.96 -14.01 6.15
C LYS A 5 -10.05 -13.53 4.69
N LEU A 6 -10.33 -12.24 4.45
CA LEU A 6 -10.40 -11.70 3.10
C LEU A 6 -8.99 -11.52 2.50
N TYR A 7 -8.01 -11.06 3.28
CA TYR A 7 -6.61 -10.98 2.86
C TYR A 7 -6.07 -12.36 2.47
N ALA A 8 -6.27 -13.37 3.32
CA ALA A 8 -5.88 -14.75 3.01
C ALA A 8 -6.60 -15.33 1.78
N LYS A 9 -7.85 -14.92 1.52
CA LYS A 9 -8.58 -15.30 0.29
C LYS A 9 -7.93 -14.68 -0.95
N ARG A 10 -7.54 -13.41 -0.89
CA ARG A 10 -6.87 -12.70 -1.99
C ARG A 10 -5.53 -13.32 -2.32
N ARG A 11 -4.68 -13.58 -1.32
CA ARG A 11 -3.39 -14.25 -1.52
C ARG A 11 -3.55 -15.61 -2.21
N ARG A 12 -4.48 -16.44 -1.74
CA ARG A 12 -4.79 -17.74 -2.38
C ARG A 12 -5.31 -17.61 -3.81
N GLN A 13 -6.19 -16.63 -4.07
CA GLN A 13 -6.68 -16.39 -5.43
C GLN A 13 -5.54 -15.98 -6.37
N LEU A 14 -4.67 -15.07 -5.93
CA LEU A 14 -3.53 -14.62 -6.72
C LEU A 14 -2.53 -15.76 -6.98
N MET A 15 -2.19 -16.56 -5.97
CA MET A 15 -1.34 -17.74 -6.14
C MET A 15 -1.94 -18.74 -7.13
N LYS A 16 -3.26 -18.96 -7.08
CA LYS A 16 -3.96 -19.81 -8.07
C LYS A 16 -3.85 -19.24 -9.49
N MET A 17 -3.93 -17.92 -9.66
CA MET A 17 -3.83 -17.28 -10.97
C MET A 17 -2.39 -17.33 -11.52
N ALA A 18 -1.37 -17.25 -10.66
CA ALA A 18 0.04 -17.32 -11.06
C ALA A 18 0.48 -18.74 -11.47
N GLY A 19 -0.18 -19.76 -10.92
CA GLY A 19 0.13 -21.17 -11.19
C GLY A 19 1.31 -21.69 -10.36
N GLU A 20 1.53 -22.99 -10.42
CA GLU A 20 2.69 -23.65 -9.80
C GLU A 20 4.01 -23.15 -10.42
N ASP A 21 5.13 -23.44 -9.77
CA ASP A 21 6.49 -23.01 -10.16
C ASP A 21 6.70 -21.49 -10.26
N ALA A 22 5.71 -20.71 -9.82
CA ALA A 22 5.81 -19.26 -9.71
C ALA A 22 6.34 -18.82 -8.35
N ILE A 23 6.82 -17.59 -8.29
CA ILE A 23 7.08 -16.85 -7.06
C ILE A 23 6.58 -15.42 -7.24
N ILE A 24 5.75 -14.95 -6.31
CA ILE A 24 5.19 -13.61 -6.36
C ILE A 24 5.85 -12.78 -5.26
N ILE A 25 6.42 -11.64 -5.63
CA ILE A 25 7.19 -10.79 -4.74
C ILE A 25 6.57 -9.39 -4.72
N LEU A 26 6.27 -8.88 -3.53
CA LEU A 26 5.67 -7.56 -3.37
C LEU A 26 6.25 -6.83 -2.16
N GLN A 27 6.68 -5.59 -2.36
CA GLN A 27 7.32 -4.77 -1.33
C GLN A 27 6.33 -3.79 -0.71
N ALA A 28 6.53 -3.50 0.58
CA ALA A 28 5.89 -2.36 1.22
C ALA A 28 6.42 -1.04 0.64
N ALA A 29 5.60 0.00 0.66
CA ALA A 29 6.03 1.34 0.35
C ALA A 29 7.12 1.78 1.35
N PRO A 30 8.17 2.47 0.89
CA PRO A 30 9.14 3.09 1.78
C PRO A 30 8.52 4.31 2.46
N ALA A 31 9.00 4.66 3.65
CA ALA A 31 8.74 5.96 4.23
C ALA A 31 9.31 7.07 3.34
N ARG A 32 8.67 8.24 3.34
CA ARG A 32 9.09 9.39 2.51
C ARG A 32 9.48 10.56 3.41
N ILE A 33 10.68 11.08 3.17
CA ILE A 33 11.19 12.26 3.88
C ILE A 33 10.40 13.49 3.42
N ARG A 34 9.95 14.29 4.39
CA ARG A 34 9.39 15.62 4.18
C ARG A 34 10.48 16.68 4.26
N ASN A 35 11.24 16.69 5.36
CA ASN A 35 12.33 17.62 5.58
C ASN A 35 13.34 17.03 6.57
N ASN A 36 14.61 16.89 6.17
CA ASN A 36 15.68 16.30 6.98
C ASN A 36 15.28 14.94 7.59
N ASP A 37 15.12 14.89 8.91
CA ASP A 37 14.75 13.72 9.72
C ASP A 37 13.24 13.53 9.87
N VAL A 38 12.42 14.47 9.39
CA VAL A 38 10.95 14.41 9.47
C VAL A 38 10.38 13.71 8.24
N GLN A 39 9.52 12.71 8.48
CA GLN A 39 8.82 11.96 7.44
C GLN A 39 7.39 12.48 7.21
N TYR A 40 6.86 12.27 6.01
CA TYR A 40 5.42 12.37 5.77
C TYR A 40 4.67 11.25 6.52
N PRO A 41 3.37 11.44 6.83
CA PRO A 41 2.52 10.35 7.30
C PRO A 41 2.64 9.13 6.37
N TYR A 42 2.84 7.96 6.95
CA TYR A 42 3.11 6.76 6.19
C TYR A 42 1.88 6.30 5.41
N ARG A 43 2.02 6.18 4.08
CA ARG A 43 1.04 5.57 3.19
C ARG A 43 1.63 4.33 2.56
N GLN A 44 1.09 3.18 2.93
CA GLN A 44 1.46 1.88 2.37
C GLN A 44 1.25 1.83 0.85
N ASP A 45 1.90 0.91 0.15
CA ASP A 45 1.55 0.57 -1.24
C ASP A 45 0.13 -0.04 -1.30
N SER A 46 -0.64 0.29 -2.33
CA SER A 46 -2.06 -0.13 -2.37
C SER A 46 -2.22 -1.62 -2.66
N ASP A 47 -1.34 -2.21 -3.45
CA ASP A 47 -1.34 -3.64 -3.76
C ASP A 47 -0.86 -4.45 -2.56
N PHE A 48 0.19 -3.98 -1.89
CA PHE A 48 0.69 -4.57 -0.67
C PHE A 48 -0.36 -4.54 0.44
N LEU A 49 -0.99 -3.38 0.65
CA LEU A 49 -2.08 -3.24 1.62
C LEU A 49 -3.28 -4.11 1.25
N TYR A 50 -3.59 -4.26 -0.04
CA TYR A 50 -4.70 -5.09 -0.53
C TYR A 50 -4.52 -6.57 -0.20
N LEU A 51 -3.29 -7.08 -0.24
CA LEU A 51 -2.97 -8.48 0.06
C LEU A 51 -2.70 -8.78 1.53
N THR A 52 -2.23 -7.79 2.29
CA THR A 52 -1.71 -8.02 3.65
C THR A 52 -2.54 -7.34 4.74
N GLY A 53 -3.08 -6.16 4.48
CA GLY A 53 -3.60 -5.27 5.53
C GLY A 53 -2.51 -4.67 6.43
N PHE A 54 -1.24 -4.94 6.17
CA PHE A 54 -0.08 -4.54 6.97
C PHE A 54 0.35 -3.10 6.68
N ARG A 55 0.59 -2.31 7.72
CA ARG A 55 0.71 -0.85 7.66
C ARG A 55 2.06 -0.29 8.11
N GLU A 56 3.11 -1.11 8.16
CA GLU A 56 4.47 -0.63 8.44
C GLU A 56 5.36 -0.68 7.19
N PRO A 57 6.38 0.20 7.12
CA PRO A 57 7.43 0.13 6.10
C PRO A 57 8.37 -1.05 6.35
N GLU A 58 9.35 -1.22 5.46
CA GLU A 58 10.42 -2.24 5.59
C GLU A 58 9.82 -3.65 5.74
N ALA A 59 8.90 -3.99 4.83
CA ALA A 59 8.28 -5.29 4.75
C ALA A 59 8.21 -5.80 3.31
N LEU A 60 8.20 -7.12 3.17
CA LEU A 60 8.15 -7.83 1.89
C LEU A 60 7.23 -9.04 2.04
N LEU A 61 6.31 -9.21 1.10
CA LEU A 61 5.49 -10.40 0.95
C LEU A 61 6.05 -11.25 -0.17
N VAL A 62 6.31 -12.51 0.12
CA VAL A 62 6.68 -13.53 -0.86
C VAL A 62 5.61 -14.62 -0.82
N MET A 63 5.04 -14.93 -1.97
CA MET A 63 4.06 -16.01 -2.10
C MET A 63 4.60 -17.07 -3.07
N ILE A 64 4.54 -18.31 -2.64
CA ILE A 64 5.03 -19.47 -3.37
C ILE A 64 3.82 -20.39 -3.59
N PRO A 65 3.19 -20.36 -4.78
CA PRO A 65 2.09 -21.25 -5.11
C PRO A 65 2.54 -22.72 -5.07
N GLU A 66 1.68 -23.57 -4.50
CA GLU A 66 1.82 -25.03 -4.46
C GLU A 66 0.42 -25.64 -4.68
N GLU A 67 0.35 -26.92 -5.08
CA GLU A 67 -0.89 -27.66 -5.39
C GLU A 67 -1.99 -27.50 -4.30
N LYS A 68 -1.57 -27.40 -3.03
CA LYS A 68 -2.47 -27.25 -1.86
C LYS A 68 -2.61 -25.82 -1.33
N GLY A 69 -2.43 -24.82 -2.20
CA GLY A 69 -2.73 -23.42 -1.89
C GLY A 69 -1.51 -22.55 -1.58
N GLY A 70 -0.30 -23.09 -1.64
CA GLY A 70 0.96 -22.36 -1.50
C GLY A 70 1.27 -21.84 -0.10
N LYS A 71 2.37 -21.10 0.00
CA LYS A 71 2.88 -20.49 1.23
C LYS A 71 3.07 -18.98 1.07
N CYS A 72 2.73 -18.23 2.11
CA CYS A 72 2.96 -16.80 2.25
C CYS A 72 4.08 -16.58 3.27
N VAL A 73 5.30 -16.33 2.77
CA VAL A 73 6.46 -15.97 3.59
C VAL A 73 6.54 -14.45 3.69
N PHE A 74 6.59 -13.95 4.91
CA PHE A 74 6.61 -12.52 5.18
C PHE A 74 7.97 -12.10 5.75
N PHE A 75 8.46 -10.94 5.33
CA PHE A 75 9.64 -10.35 5.92
C PHE A 75 9.24 -9.00 6.47
N CYS A 76 9.56 -8.75 7.73
CA CYS A 76 9.29 -7.45 8.35
C CYS A 76 10.30 -7.20 9.48
N ARG A 77 10.27 -5.99 10.02
CA ARG A 77 11.12 -5.63 11.15
C ARG A 77 10.78 -6.51 12.37
N ARG A 78 11.81 -6.93 13.10
CA ARG A 78 11.63 -7.44 14.47
C ARG A 78 11.15 -6.31 15.37
N ARG A 79 10.46 -6.67 16.46
CA ARG A 79 10.20 -5.69 17.52
C ARG A 79 11.54 -5.24 18.10
N ASP A 80 11.63 -3.95 18.34
CA ASP A 80 12.80 -3.30 18.90
C ASP A 80 12.30 -2.41 20.05
N PRO A 81 12.47 -2.82 21.31
CA PRO A 81 11.94 -2.07 22.45
C PRO A 81 12.48 -0.63 22.54
N GLU A 82 13.70 -0.39 22.10
CA GLU A 82 14.27 0.96 22.10
C GLU A 82 13.56 1.82 21.06
N ARG A 83 13.39 1.31 19.83
CA ARG A 83 12.63 2.04 18.80
C ARG A 83 11.15 2.18 19.13
N GLU A 84 10.53 1.19 19.76
CA GLU A 84 9.12 1.28 20.16
C GLU A 84 8.85 2.41 21.17
N MET A 85 9.87 2.80 21.94
CA MET A 85 9.80 3.97 22.83
C MET A 85 9.71 5.30 22.06
N TRP A 86 10.27 5.36 20.85
CA TRP A 86 10.31 6.57 20.01
C TRP A 86 9.22 6.59 18.94
N ASP A 87 9.10 5.50 18.18
CA ASP A 87 8.29 5.40 16.97
C ASP A 87 6.92 4.74 17.22
N GLY A 88 6.73 4.20 18.43
CA GLY A 88 5.54 3.45 18.81
C GLY A 88 5.63 1.95 18.47
N ARG A 89 4.55 1.22 18.81
CA ARG A 89 4.51 -0.25 18.72
C ARG A 89 4.81 -0.76 17.32
N MET A 90 5.66 -1.80 17.25
CA MET A 90 5.93 -2.56 16.04
C MET A 90 5.18 -3.89 16.09
N VAL A 91 4.69 -4.36 14.94
CA VAL A 91 3.97 -5.64 14.83
C VAL A 91 4.91 -6.80 15.16
N GLY A 92 6.06 -6.89 14.46
CA GLY A 92 7.02 -7.97 14.65
C GLY A 92 6.61 -9.31 14.02
N LEU A 93 7.54 -10.27 14.09
CA LEU A 93 7.44 -11.54 13.37
C LEU A 93 6.27 -12.41 13.86
N GLU A 94 6.11 -12.54 15.18
CA GLU A 94 5.09 -13.37 15.80
C GLU A 94 3.66 -12.89 15.47
N ALA A 95 3.44 -11.57 15.49
CA ALA A 95 2.16 -10.98 15.14
C ALA A 95 1.92 -10.99 13.63
N ALA A 96 2.96 -10.93 12.78
CA ALA A 96 2.79 -11.14 11.34
C ALA A 96 2.18 -12.53 11.04
N VAL A 97 2.59 -13.57 11.76
CA VAL A 97 1.97 -14.91 11.64
C VAL A 97 0.58 -14.92 12.28
N SER A 98 0.49 -14.61 13.58
CA SER A 98 -0.72 -14.83 14.37
C SER A 98 -1.87 -13.84 14.07
N GLU A 99 -1.57 -12.59 13.73
CA GLU A 99 -2.56 -11.54 13.50
C GLU A 99 -2.81 -11.26 12.01
N TYR A 100 -1.81 -11.43 11.13
CA TYR A 100 -1.93 -11.18 9.68
C TYR A 100 -2.08 -12.46 8.84
N GLY A 101 -2.01 -13.63 9.49
CA GLY A 101 -2.23 -14.93 8.87
C GLY A 101 -1.18 -15.27 7.81
N MET A 102 0.06 -14.83 8.02
CA MET A 102 1.20 -15.28 7.23
C MET A 102 1.59 -16.68 7.70
N ASP A 103 2.12 -17.51 6.79
CA ASP A 103 2.53 -18.87 7.14
C ASP A 103 3.85 -18.84 7.92
N GLU A 104 4.78 -17.99 7.49
CA GLU A 104 6.09 -17.80 8.10
C GLU A 104 6.46 -16.30 8.09
N ALA A 105 7.23 -15.86 9.09
CA ALA A 105 7.73 -14.50 9.17
C ALA A 105 9.21 -14.45 9.59
N HIS A 106 10.01 -13.66 8.87
CA HIS A 106 11.45 -13.50 9.12
C HIS A 106 11.85 -12.02 9.21
N ASP A 107 13.04 -11.76 9.74
CA ASP A 107 13.59 -10.40 9.76
C ASP A 107 13.79 -9.90 8.33
N ILE A 108 13.40 -8.66 8.05
CA ILE A 108 13.64 -8.01 6.75
C ILE A 108 15.12 -8.01 6.35
N LYS A 109 16.03 -8.05 7.33
CA LYS A 109 17.48 -8.17 7.08
C LYS A 109 17.88 -9.51 6.45
N GLU A 110 17.07 -10.56 6.63
CA GLU A 110 17.28 -11.89 6.05
C GLU A 110 16.66 -12.02 4.64
N ALA A 111 15.93 -11.00 4.16
CA ALA A 111 15.13 -11.09 2.94
C ALA A 111 15.96 -11.39 1.70
N ASP A 112 17.09 -10.71 1.51
CA ASP A 112 17.93 -10.89 0.32
C ASP A 112 18.49 -12.32 0.22
N GLN A 113 18.99 -12.87 1.33
CA GLN A 113 19.52 -14.23 1.37
C GLN A 113 18.43 -15.26 1.09
N ARG A 114 17.30 -15.17 1.82
CA ARG A 114 16.22 -16.15 1.73
C ARG A 114 15.49 -16.07 0.39
N LEU A 115 15.29 -14.87 -0.16
CA LEU A 115 14.73 -14.70 -1.51
C LEU A 115 15.59 -15.40 -2.55
N ARG A 116 16.92 -15.21 -2.49
CA ARG A 116 17.84 -15.88 -3.42
C ARG A 116 17.68 -17.40 -3.38
N GLU A 117 17.51 -17.99 -2.20
CA GLU A 117 17.23 -19.41 -2.03
C GLU A 117 15.84 -19.78 -2.57
N MET A 118 14.80 -19.00 -2.27
CA MET A 118 13.42 -19.25 -2.69
C MET A 118 13.18 -19.12 -4.20
N LEU A 119 14.04 -18.39 -4.91
CA LEU A 119 14.03 -18.26 -6.37
C LEU A 119 14.47 -19.55 -7.07
N GLN A 120 15.21 -20.44 -6.39
CA GLN A 120 15.62 -21.71 -6.96
C GLN A 120 14.40 -22.61 -7.19
N ASP A 121 14.44 -23.36 -8.30
CA ASP A 121 13.37 -24.25 -8.76
C ASP A 121 12.03 -23.53 -9.00
N ARG A 122 12.12 -22.24 -9.38
CA ARG A 122 10.98 -21.44 -9.87
C ARG A 122 11.21 -21.11 -11.34
N GLU A 123 10.15 -21.18 -12.12
CA GLU A 123 10.16 -20.85 -13.54
C GLU A 123 9.83 -19.36 -13.76
N ARG A 124 8.84 -18.85 -13.01
CA ARG A 124 8.23 -17.52 -13.21
C ARG A 124 8.32 -16.65 -11.97
N ILE A 125 8.80 -15.42 -12.13
CA ILE A 125 8.76 -14.39 -11.09
C ILE A 125 7.66 -13.38 -11.43
N PHE A 126 6.72 -13.16 -10.51
CA PHE A 126 5.74 -12.09 -10.61
C PHE A 126 6.18 -10.92 -9.73
N HIS A 127 6.63 -9.84 -10.36
CA HIS A 127 7.15 -8.64 -9.71
C HIS A 127 7.10 -7.45 -10.67
N ASP A 128 6.64 -6.29 -10.20
CA ASP A 128 6.56 -5.07 -11.00
C ASP A 128 7.91 -4.34 -11.06
N LEU A 129 8.66 -4.59 -12.15
CA LEU A 129 9.92 -3.88 -12.42
C LEU A 129 9.69 -2.37 -12.57
N GLY A 130 10.65 -1.58 -12.09
CA GLY A 130 10.66 -0.11 -12.14
C GLY A 130 10.06 0.56 -10.91
N ARG A 131 9.32 -0.16 -10.06
CA ARG A 131 8.77 0.40 -8.81
C ARG A 131 9.82 0.53 -7.71
N HIS A 132 10.78 -0.38 -7.67
CA HIS A 132 11.81 -0.45 -6.64
C HIS A 132 13.20 -0.64 -7.26
N PRO A 133 13.82 0.40 -7.85
CA PRO A 133 15.01 0.26 -8.69
C PRO A 133 16.18 -0.48 -8.02
N LEU A 134 16.41 -0.26 -6.72
CA LEU A 134 17.46 -0.96 -5.98
C LEU A 134 17.16 -2.45 -5.81
N PHE A 135 15.90 -2.81 -5.60
CA PHE A 135 15.49 -4.22 -5.52
C PHE A 135 15.55 -4.87 -6.90
N ASP A 136 15.11 -4.17 -7.95
CA ASP A 136 15.16 -4.66 -9.34
C ASP A 136 16.60 -5.01 -9.74
N GLN A 137 17.56 -4.14 -9.40
CA GLN A 137 18.98 -4.40 -9.61
C GLN A 137 19.47 -5.65 -8.87
N ARG A 138 19.07 -5.84 -7.60
CA ARG A 138 19.43 -7.05 -6.82
C ARG A 138 18.84 -8.31 -7.45
N LEU A 139 17.56 -8.28 -7.80
CA LEU A 139 16.85 -9.40 -8.43
C LEU A 139 17.52 -9.81 -9.75
N ILE A 140 17.80 -8.86 -10.63
CA ILE A 140 18.49 -9.10 -11.90
C ILE A 140 19.91 -9.61 -11.65
N GLY A 141 20.60 -9.10 -10.62
CA GLY A 141 21.90 -9.59 -10.18
C GLY A 141 21.88 -11.08 -9.84
N TRP A 142 20.94 -11.52 -9.00
CA TRP A 142 20.80 -12.94 -8.66
C TRP A 142 20.51 -13.81 -9.87
N LEU A 143 19.65 -13.36 -10.80
CA LEU A 143 19.37 -14.10 -12.03
C LEU A 143 20.62 -14.24 -12.92
N ASN A 144 21.46 -13.20 -13.00
CA ASN A 144 22.72 -13.25 -13.73
C ASN A 144 23.71 -14.23 -13.08
N GLU A 145 23.80 -14.23 -11.74
CA GLU A 145 24.62 -15.20 -11.00
C GLU A 145 24.16 -16.63 -11.27
N PHE A 146 22.85 -16.90 -11.17
CA PHE A 146 22.30 -18.22 -11.47
C PHE A 146 22.57 -18.64 -12.92
N ARG A 147 22.57 -17.72 -13.88
CA ARG A 147 22.89 -18.01 -15.29
C ARG A 147 24.36 -18.33 -15.51
N GLY A 148 25.27 -17.66 -14.79
CA GLY A 148 26.71 -17.89 -14.88
C GLY A 148 27.19 -19.20 -14.22
N GLU A 149 26.37 -19.81 -13.35
CA GLU A 149 26.73 -21.03 -12.65
C GLU A 149 26.75 -22.26 -13.57
N SER A 150 27.92 -22.89 -13.70
CA SER A 150 28.20 -23.92 -14.73
C SER A 150 27.74 -25.33 -14.35
N ARG A 151 27.51 -25.59 -13.05
CA ARG A 151 27.01 -26.87 -12.51
C ARG A 151 25.85 -26.60 -11.57
N LYS A 152 24.72 -26.19 -12.12
CA LYS A 152 23.53 -25.90 -11.32
C LYS A 152 22.95 -27.21 -10.77
N THR A 153 22.56 -27.18 -9.51
CA THR A 153 21.77 -28.24 -8.87
C THR A 153 20.28 -27.92 -8.84
N PHE A 154 19.87 -26.79 -9.44
CA PHE A 154 18.51 -26.25 -9.41
C PHE A 154 18.15 -25.60 -10.76
N HIS A 155 16.86 -25.38 -10.99
CA HIS A 155 16.34 -24.61 -12.11
C HIS A 155 16.23 -23.13 -11.77
N ALA A 156 16.81 -22.25 -12.60
CA ALA A 156 16.76 -20.82 -12.38
C ALA A 156 15.54 -20.20 -13.09
N PRO A 157 14.92 -19.15 -12.54
CA PRO A 157 13.83 -18.47 -13.22
C PRO A 157 14.26 -17.84 -14.54
N GLU A 158 13.43 -18.00 -15.57
CA GLU A 158 13.69 -17.45 -16.91
C GLU A 158 12.75 -16.31 -17.26
N GLU A 159 11.60 -16.22 -16.58
CA GLU A 159 10.55 -15.28 -16.89
C GLU A 159 10.27 -14.32 -15.73
N ILE A 160 10.10 -13.03 -16.05
CA ILE A 160 9.58 -12.02 -15.12
C ILE A 160 8.29 -11.46 -15.71
N HIS A 161 7.21 -11.58 -14.96
CA HIS A 161 5.86 -11.14 -15.32
C HIS A 161 5.49 -9.92 -14.47
N ALA A 162 4.85 -8.94 -15.10
CA ALA A 162 4.21 -7.84 -14.39
C ALA A 162 3.05 -8.39 -13.53
N LEU A 163 3.02 -8.01 -12.27
CA LEU A 163 2.06 -8.47 -11.27
C LEU A 163 0.80 -7.59 -11.25
N ASP A 164 0.96 -6.31 -11.58
CA ASP A 164 -0.09 -5.29 -11.52
C ASP A 164 -1.35 -5.66 -12.30
N HIS A 165 -1.24 -6.26 -13.50
CA HIS A 165 -2.40 -6.64 -14.30
C HIS A 165 -3.35 -7.59 -13.54
N MET A 166 -2.79 -8.65 -12.94
CA MET A 166 -3.57 -9.63 -12.18
C MET A 166 -4.17 -9.01 -10.92
N LEU A 167 -3.39 -8.19 -10.21
CA LEU A 167 -3.84 -7.53 -8.99
C LEU A 167 -4.90 -6.47 -9.25
N HIS A 168 -4.73 -5.67 -10.29
CA HIS A 168 -5.66 -4.62 -10.67
C HIS A 168 -6.99 -5.23 -11.14
N ASP A 169 -6.98 -6.33 -11.90
CA ASP A 169 -8.19 -7.07 -12.24
C ASP A 169 -8.94 -7.56 -10.99
N MET A 170 -8.22 -8.10 -10.00
CA MET A 170 -8.82 -8.47 -8.71
C MET A 170 -9.40 -7.26 -7.97
N ARG A 171 -8.72 -6.11 -8.01
CA ARG A 171 -9.12 -4.88 -7.29
C ARG A 171 -10.26 -4.13 -7.97
N VAL A 172 -10.53 -4.37 -9.26
CA VAL A 172 -11.67 -3.77 -9.97
C VAL A 172 -13.00 -4.24 -9.36
N TYR A 173 -13.11 -5.51 -8.98
CA TYR A 173 -14.34 -6.09 -8.43
C TYR A 173 -14.33 -6.14 -6.90
N LYS A 174 -15.17 -5.33 -6.27
CA LYS A 174 -15.16 -5.12 -4.81
C LYS A 174 -15.95 -6.22 -4.09
N SER A 175 -15.39 -6.75 -3.02
CA SER A 175 -16.12 -7.60 -2.07
C SER A 175 -17.21 -6.81 -1.32
N ARG A 176 -18.11 -7.52 -0.63
CA ARG A 176 -19.12 -6.88 0.24
C ARG A 176 -18.49 -6.05 1.35
N GLU A 177 -17.39 -6.52 1.94
CA GLU A 177 -16.62 -5.82 2.97
C GLU A 177 -15.95 -4.55 2.44
N GLU A 178 -15.45 -4.58 1.20
CA GLU A 178 -14.90 -3.41 0.51
C GLU A 178 -15.98 -2.38 0.21
N LEU A 179 -17.10 -2.81 -0.36
CA LEU A 179 -18.26 -1.94 -0.60
C LEU A 179 -18.77 -1.31 0.70
N SER A 180 -18.80 -2.08 1.80
CA SER A 180 -19.16 -1.53 3.11
C SER A 180 -18.16 -0.46 3.58
N THR A 181 -16.87 -0.65 3.32
CA THR A 181 -15.82 0.31 3.68
C THR A 181 -15.91 1.58 2.83
N MET A 182 -16.13 1.43 1.52
CA MET A 182 -16.35 2.55 0.59
C MET A 182 -17.61 3.35 0.95
N ARG A 183 -18.72 2.69 1.30
CA ARG A 183 -19.94 3.38 1.77
C ARG A 183 -19.69 4.19 3.04
N ARG A 184 -18.86 3.69 3.96
CA ARG A 184 -18.46 4.46 5.15
C ARG A 184 -17.65 5.68 4.75
N ALA A 185 -16.65 5.53 3.88
CA ALA A 185 -15.85 6.66 3.40
C ALA A 185 -16.73 7.73 2.72
N ALA A 186 -17.67 7.31 1.87
CA ALA A 186 -18.63 8.22 1.22
C ALA A 186 -19.51 8.96 2.23
N LYS A 187 -20.00 8.29 3.28
CA LYS A 187 -20.79 8.95 4.35
C LYS A 187 -19.99 10.04 5.06
N VAL A 188 -18.72 9.79 5.34
CA VAL A 188 -17.82 10.77 5.97
C VAL A 188 -17.56 11.94 5.02
N ALA A 189 -17.36 11.67 3.73
CA ALA A 189 -17.22 12.73 2.72
C ALA A 189 -18.48 13.59 2.59
N ILE A 190 -19.66 12.97 2.53
CA ILE A 190 -20.95 13.68 2.49
C ILE A 190 -21.09 14.61 3.70
N GLU A 191 -20.85 14.10 4.91
CA GLU A 191 -20.90 14.91 6.12
C GLU A 191 -19.93 16.10 6.06
N ALA A 192 -18.70 15.89 5.56
CA ALA A 192 -17.72 16.95 5.43
C ALA A 192 -18.18 18.05 4.45
N HIS A 193 -18.73 17.68 3.28
CA HIS A 193 -19.29 18.64 2.32
C HIS A 193 -20.52 19.36 2.90
N GLU A 194 -21.41 18.67 3.62
CA GLU A 194 -22.56 19.31 4.28
C GLU A 194 -22.12 20.35 5.33
N ILE A 195 -21.09 20.03 6.12
CA ILE A 195 -20.53 20.97 7.10
C ILE A 195 -19.86 22.15 6.37
N ALA A 196 -19.11 21.90 5.30
CA ALA A 196 -18.50 22.94 4.48
C ALA A 196 -19.56 23.91 3.93
N MET A 197 -20.66 23.40 3.36
CA MET A 197 -21.78 24.22 2.87
C MET A 197 -22.43 25.06 3.98
N LYS A 198 -22.60 24.50 5.18
CA LYS A 198 -23.18 25.23 6.33
C LYS A 198 -22.25 26.33 6.86
N ASN A 199 -20.94 26.12 6.77
CA ASN A 199 -19.94 27.05 7.30
C ASN A 199 -19.55 28.15 6.30
N CYS A 200 -19.73 27.90 5.00
CA CYS A 200 -19.35 28.82 3.93
C CYS A 200 -20.12 30.15 3.99
N ARG A 201 -19.39 31.26 3.95
CA ARG A 201 -19.91 32.63 3.96
C ARG A 201 -18.87 33.59 3.37
N PRO A 202 -19.30 34.70 2.74
CA PRO A 202 -18.37 35.72 2.26
C PRO A 202 -17.46 36.25 3.38
N GLY A 203 -16.22 36.58 3.03
CA GLY A 203 -15.21 37.09 3.94
C GLY A 203 -14.39 36.02 4.68
N LEU A 204 -14.72 34.73 4.51
CA LEU A 204 -13.83 33.62 4.86
C LEU A 204 -12.71 33.47 3.83
N ASN A 205 -11.76 32.60 4.14
CA ASN A 205 -10.77 32.10 3.19
C ASN A 205 -11.12 30.66 2.76
N GLU A 206 -10.71 30.26 1.55
CA GLU A 206 -10.78 28.86 1.09
C GLU A 206 -10.12 27.90 2.11
N ALA A 207 -9.06 28.33 2.79
CA ALA A 207 -8.37 27.58 3.84
C ALA A 207 -9.28 27.23 5.02
N ASP A 208 -10.26 28.09 5.36
CA ASP A 208 -11.21 27.82 6.46
C ASP A 208 -12.11 26.62 6.11
N ILE A 209 -12.52 26.55 4.84
CA ILE A 209 -13.33 25.44 4.33
C ILE A 209 -12.47 24.17 4.22
N HIS A 210 -11.24 24.28 3.71
CA HIS A 210 -10.29 23.17 3.70
C HIS A 210 -10.12 22.57 5.11
N ALA A 211 -9.86 23.41 6.10
CA ALA A 211 -9.68 22.98 7.49
C ALA A 211 -10.94 22.27 8.03
N SER A 212 -12.13 22.76 7.68
CA SER A 212 -13.40 22.12 8.05
C SER A 212 -13.56 20.72 7.47
N LEU A 213 -13.10 20.48 6.24
CA LEU A 213 -13.11 19.15 5.62
C LEU A 213 -12.18 18.19 6.38
N LEU A 214 -10.93 18.61 6.60
CA LEU A 214 -9.94 17.79 7.31
C LEU A 214 -10.33 17.50 8.75
N HIS A 215 -10.96 18.45 9.45
CA HIS A 215 -11.48 18.26 10.79
C HIS A 215 -12.52 17.11 10.81
N THR A 216 -13.47 17.12 9.88
CA THR A 216 -14.49 16.09 9.77
C THR A 216 -13.87 14.72 9.50
N PHE A 217 -12.92 14.62 8.55
CA PHE A 217 -12.23 13.37 8.27
C PHE A 217 -11.50 12.83 9.51
N THR A 218 -10.75 13.70 10.19
CA THR A 218 -9.96 13.37 11.38
C THR A 218 -10.85 12.87 12.52
N ARG A 219 -12.00 13.52 12.76
CA ARG A 219 -12.98 13.10 13.78
C ARG A 219 -13.49 11.68 13.54
N HIS A 220 -13.61 11.27 12.28
CA HIS A 220 -13.97 9.91 11.86
C HIS A 220 -12.80 8.93 11.76
N ARG A 221 -11.60 9.35 12.19
CA ARG A 221 -10.32 8.62 12.07
C ARG A 221 -10.04 8.22 10.63
N CYS A 222 -10.29 9.15 9.72
CA CYS A 222 -10.06 9.02 8.29
C CYS A 222 -9.07 10.10 7.85
N GLU A 223 -8.35 9.80 6.78
CA GLU A 223 -7.43 10.72 6.12
C GLU A 223 -8.03 11.11 4.76
N ALA A 224 -7.65 12.29 4.25
CA ALA A 224 -8.04 12.67 2.91
C ALA A 224 -7.38 11.74 1.87
N SER A 225 -8.13 11.25 0.89
CA SER A 225 -7.60 10.37 -0.16
C SER A 225 -6.69 11.11 -1.16
N TYR A 226 -6.84 12.43 -1.24
CA TYR A 226 -6.07 13.38 -2.02
C TYR A 226 -6.19 14.75 -1.33
N LEU A 227 -5.35 15.71 -1.71
CA LEU A 227 -5.45 17.07 -1.17
C LEU A 227 -6.80 17.70 -1.57
N PRO A 228 -7.62 18.18 -0.63
CA PRO A 228 -8.87 18.85 -0.95
C PRO A 228 -8.65 20.03 -1.90
N ILE A 229 -9.54 20.16 -2.88
CA ILE A 229 -9.64 21.31 -3.77
C ILE A 229 -10.74 22.19 -3.20
N VAL A 230 -10.47 23.48 -3.03
CA VAL A 230 -11.42 24.47 -2.52
C VAL A 230 -11.21 25.75 -3.31
N GLY A 231 -11.93 25.90 -4.42
CA GLY A 231 -11.75 27.01 -5.36
C GLY A 231 -12.98 27.91 -5.45
N GLY A 232 -12.85 29.15 -4.97
CA GLY A 232 -13.85 30.20 -5.11
C GLY A 232 -13.73 30.96 -6.43
N GLY A 233 -14.86 31.33 -7.03
CA GLY A 233 -14.90 32.17 -8.24
C GLY A 233 -14.07 31.59 -9.38
N ALA A 234 -13.11 32.36 -9.89
CA ALA A 234 -12.24 31.92 -11.00
C ALA A 234 -11.33 30.73 -10.64
N ASN A 235 -11.03 30.51 -9.36
CA ASN A 235 -10.21 29.36 -8.93
C ASN A 235 -10.91 28.03 -9.19
N ALA A 236 -12.24 28.00 -9.22
CA ALA A 236 -13.04 26.81 -9.58
C ALA A 236 -12.78 26.32 -11.01
N CYS A 237 -12.22 27.17 -11.88
CA CYS A 237 -11.87 26.80 -13.26
C CYS A 237 -10.52 26.07 -13.37
N VAL A 238 -9.77 25.92 -12.27
CA VAL A 238 -8.48 25.22 -12.24
C VAL A 238 -8.66 23.82 -11.64
N LEU A 239 -8.57 22.79 -12.49
CA LEU A 239 -8.96 21.41 -12.16
C LEU A 239 -8.25 20.79 -10.95
N HIS A 240 -7.01 21.20 -10.66
CA HIS A 240 -6.22 20.71 -9.52
C HIS A 240 -5.79 21.88 -8.62
N TYR A 241 -6.69 22.84 -8.38
CA TYR A 241 -6.43 23.97 -7.49
C TYR A 241 -6.31 23.52 -6.03
N ILE A 242 -5.08 23.49 -5.51
CA ILE A 242 -4.79 23.04 -4.14
C ILE A 242 -4.18 24.15 -3.26
N ALA A 243 -4.03 25.37 -3.79
CA ALA A 243 -3.50 26.50 -3.03
C ALA A 243 -4.44 26.85 -1.87
N ASN A 244 -5.74 26.89 -2.14
CA ASN A 244 -6.81 27.03 -1.15
C ASN A 244 -6.55 28.20 -0.18
N ASP A 245 -6.09 29.33 -0.71
CA ASP A 245 -5.59 30.47 0.07
C ASP A 245 -6.24 31.81 -0.32
N ALA A 246 -7.23 31.81 -1.21
CA ALA A 246 -7.93 33.01 -1.63
C ALA A 246 -9.15 33.34 -0.72
N PRO A 247 -9.52 34.63 -0.58
CA PRO A 247 -10.75 35.02 0.08
C PRO A 247 -11.98 34.57 -0.71
N LEU A 248 -13.05 34.18 0.00
CA LEU A 248 -14.36 33.88 -0.54
C LEU A 248 -15.17 35.16 -0.65
N ASN A 249 -15.51 35.56 -1.88
CA ASN A 249 -16.27 36.79 -2.15
C ASN A 249 -17.77 36.52 -2.20
N ASP A 250 -18.57 37.56 -1.93
CA ASP A 250 -20.01 37.50 -2.14
C ASP A 250 -20.35 37.41 -3.63
N GLY A 251 -21.31 36.57 -3.97
CA GLY A 251 -21.73 36.29 -5.36
C GLY A 251 -20.90 35.24 -6.11
N ASP A 252 -19.73 34.83 -5.59
CA ASP A 252 -18.92 33.77 -6.20
C ASP A 252 -19.47 32.37 -5.85
N LEU A 253 -19.29 31.42 -6.78
CA LEU A 253 -19.46 30.00 -6.49
C LEU A 253 -18.20 29.44 -5.81
N LEU A 254 -18.38 28.40 -5.00
CA LEU A 254 -17.29 27.63 -4.41
C LEU A 254 -17.35 26.19 -4.92
N LEU A 255 -16.27 25.73 -5.58
CA LEU A 255 -16.07 24.34 -5.95
C LEU A 255 -15.26 23.64 -4.86
N ILE A 256 -15.77 22.49 -4.40
CA ILE A 256 -15.11 21.58 -3.46
C ILE A 256 -15.10 20.18 -4.07
#